data_AF-A0A085M432-F1
#
_entry.id   AF-A0A085M432-F1
#
_cell.length_a   1.000
_cell.length_b   1.000
_cell.length_c   1.000
_cell.angle_alpha   90.00
_cell.angle_beta   90.00
_cell.angle_gamma   90.00
#
_symmetry.space_group_name_H-M   'P 1'
#
loop_
_entity.id
_entity.type
_entity.pdbx_description
1 polymer ?
#
loop_
_entity_poly.entity_id
_entity_poly.type
_entity_poly.pdbx_seq_one_letter_code
_entity_poly.pdbx_strand_id
1 'polypeptide(L)'
;MTSWSALLIPLLFTQVIAQGIFDNYIDEENKKNDGETTGKEENKDQATPKSSEYYCRVGGKWQDCFPVPCGSCLLRNQHFSVMILFKPKEEQILILIDGSPTQKEQKEFPIGSEDDPVRATFSWYKSEDKCKEAEKEPKQKKAENGPLYAIYNDAMPYSPGVSTGGSSKGVIVYRNSSGFFMTHTVPGFPDVDEYKWTEEMYSSAHLFICLTLDKKMAEDIMSQLSYAGPLIYAASVPKDERKREPGKTLYKLLTTDKQRPSSGGRSFNAKAGKQNFFFFMKVGRPETDLTGDLIAKHFAQSFAVFTGVEIMKGDKKLPSKCRGGFKVENVRDTISVAKYDHTPYQNDFSWSCSSQTFCLLSQGRTVKDQRKHGMATCVASKKARKSFCSSVTNKTLERC
;
A
#
# COMPACT_ATOMS: atom_id res chain seq x y z
N MET A 1 -67.09 1.96 17.08
CA MET A 1 -65.96 1.00 17.13
C MET A 1 -64.81 1.73 17.81
N THR A 2 -64.82 1.79 19.14
CA THR A 2 -64.17 0.87 20.09
C THR A 2 -62.64 1.01 20.14
N SER A 3 -62.22 1.60 21.26
CA SER A 3 -60.92 1.44 21.94
C SER A 3 -60.46 -0.03 21.99
N TRP A 4 -59.14 -0.28 22.06
CA TRP A 4 -58.44 -0.87 23.21
C TRP A 4 -56.92 -0.98 22.95
N SER A 5 -56.18 -0.71 24.02
CA SER A 5 -54.75 -0.73 24.37
C SER A 5 -53.83 -1.90 23.93
N ALA A 6 -52.52 -1.60 23.76
CA ALA A 6 -51.36 -2.16 24.49
C ALA A 6 -50.12 -2.62 23.66
N LEU A 7 -48.93 -2.34 24.24
CA LEU A 7 -47.61 -3.00 24.17
C LEU A 7 -46.49 -2.49 23.23
N LEU A 8 -45.50 -1.86 23.89
CA LEU A 8 -44.08 -1.74 23.55
C LEU A 8 -43.39 -3.10 23.42
N ILE A 9 -42.58 -3.34 22.37
CA ILE A 9 -41.25 -4.01 22.38
C ILE A 9 -40.44 -3.57 21.13
N PRO A 10 -39.18 -3.11 21.27
CA PRO A 10 -38.20 -3.05 20.17
C PRO A 10 -37.27 -4.29 20.19
N LEU A 11 -37.08 -4.94 19.04
CA LEU A 11 -36.08 -6.01 18.79
C LEU A 11 -35.48 -5.72 17.40
N LEU A 12 -34.33 -5.05 17.26
CA LEU A 12 -32.96 -5.56 17.44
C LEU A 12 -32.80 -7.00 16.96
N PHE A 13 -32.58 -7.22 15.67
CA PHE A 13 -31.82 -8.37 15.13
C PHE A 13 -31.38 -8.08 13.68
N THR A 14 -30.10 -7.73 13.51
CA THR A 14 -29.20 -8.14 12.40
C THR A 14 -27.90 -7.34 12.50
N GLN A 15 -27.20 -7.53 13.62
CA GLN A 15 -25.81 -7.14 13.81
C GLN A 15 -25.09 -8.37 14.36
N VAL A 16 -24.67 -9.27 13.46
CA VAL A 16 -23.78 -10.39 13.77
C VAL A 16 -22.90 -10.58 12.54
N ILE A 17 -21.62 -10.84 12.77
CA ILE A 17 -20.50 -10.94 11.80
C ILE A 17 -19.72 -9.62 11.60
N ALA A 18 -19.35 -8.96 12.71
CA ALA A 18 -18.20 -8.03 12.75
C ALA A 18 -17.52 -7.97 14.14
N GLN A 19 -17.66 -9.01 14.97
CA GLN A 19 -17.30 -8.97 16.41
C GLN A 19 -16.11 -9.87 16.79
N GLY A 20 -15.26 -10.27 15.85
CA GLY A 20 -14.18 -11.24 16.11
C GLY A 20 -12.79 -10.65 16.39
N ILE A 21 -12.56 -9.35 16.18
CA ILE A 21 -11.20 -8.75 16.24
C ILE A 21 -11.12 -7.54 17.20
N PHE A 22 -12.25 -7.05 17.76
CA PHE A 22 -12.27 -5.86 18.60
C PHE A 22 -12.67 -6.06 20.08
N ASP A 23 -13.03 -7.28 20.52
CA ASP A 23 -13.57 -7.52 21.88
C ASP A 23 -12.54 -7.88 22.96
N ASN A 24 -11.22 -7.75 22.72
CA ASN A 24 -10.22 -7.85 23.82
C ASN A 24 -9.91 -6.48 24.47
N TYR A 25 -10.80 -5.51 24.30
CA TYR A 25 -10.73 -4.22 24.97
C TYR A 25 -11.78 -4.21 26.09
N ILE A 26 -11.30 -4.29 27.34
CA ILE A 26 -12.03 -4.33 28.62
C ILE A 26 -12.31 -5.74 29.16
N ASP A 27 -11.28 -6.37 29.75
CA ASP A 27 -11.41 -7.13 31.01
C ASP A 27 -10.02 -7.51 31.57
N GLU A 28 -9.28 -6.52 32.09
CA GLU A 28 -8.09 -6.78 32.92
C GLU A 28 -8.07 -5.86 34.16
N GLU A 29 -9.14 -5.87 34.95
CA GLU A 29 -9.06 -5.36 36.33
C GLU A 29 -9.59 -6.28 37.43
N ASN A 30 -10.06 -7.50 37.13
CA ASN A 30 -10.51 -8.42 38.18
C ASN A 30 -9.93 -9.83 38.02
N LYS A 31 -8.72 -10.04 38.56
CA LYS A 31 -8.32 -11.22 39.36
C LYS A 31 -6.84 -11.11 39.76
N LYS A 32 -6.59 -10.33 40.81
CA LYS A 32 -5.53 -10.65 41.77
C LYS A 32 -6.13 -11.63 42.79
N ASN A 33 -5.31 -12.57 43.26
CA ASN A 33 -5.53 -13.53 44.36
C ASN A 33 -6.46 -14.71 43.98
N ASP A 34 -6.16 -16.00 44.19
CA ASP A 34 -5.28 -16.70 45.15
C ASP A 34 -4.85 -18.09 44.62
N GLY A 35 -3.75 -18.65 45.18
CA GLY A 35 -3.71 -20.06 45.62
C GLY A 35 -3.08 -21.17 44.75
N GLU A 36 -1.93 -21.69 45.21
CA GLU A 36 -1.34 -23.05 45.05
C GLU A 36 -2.36 -24.24 45.12
N THR A 37 -2.16 -25.52 44.70
CA THR A 37 -1.00 -26.42 44.48
C THR A 37 -1.45 -27.76 43.80
N THR A 38 -0.49 -28.47 43.18
CA THR A 38 -0.30 -29.96 42.99
C THR A 38 -1.31 -30.91 42.32
N GLY A 39 -0.78 -31.82 41.47
CA GLY A 39 -1.28 -33.21 41.29
C GLY A 39 -1.15 -33.82 39.88
N LYS A 40 -0.43 -34.96 39.75
CA LYS A 40 -0.14 -35.74 38.52
C LYS A 40 -1.32 -36.66 38.09
N GLU A 41 -1.43 -37.01 36.80
CA GLU A 41 -1.26 -38.39 36.26
C GLU A 41 -1.53 -38.52 34.74
N GLU A 42 -0.88 -39.51 34.13
CA GLU A 42 -0.83 -39.85 32.70
C GLU A 42 -2.09 -40.56 32.20
N ASN A 43 -2.45 -40.39 30.91
CA ASN A 43 -2.62 -41.54 30.02
C ASN A 43 -2.53 -41.21 28.52
N LYS A 44 -2.03 -42.20 27.78
CA LYS A 44 -1.75 -42.26 26.34
C LYS A 44 -3.02 -42.30 25.49
N ASP A 45 -3.03 -41.63 24.33
CA ASP A 45 -2.83 -42.28 23.01
C ASP A 45 -3.17 -41.34 21.83
N GLN A 46 -2.41 -41.56 20.75
CA GLN A 46 -2.74 -41.33 19.32
C GLN A 46 -2.58 -39.94 18.65
N ALA A 47 -1.70 -39.99 17.64
CA ALA A 47 -1.67 -39.23 16.37
C ALA A 47 -1.15 -37.78 16.36
N THR A 48 0.13 -37.62 16.00
CA THR A 48 0.58 -36.55 15.09
C THR A 48 0.61 -37.11 13.67
N PRO A 49 0.24 -36.37 12.60
CA PRO A 49 1.02 -35.18 12.24
C PRO A 49 0.32 -34.05 11.43
N LYS A 50 1.08 -32.95 11.26
CA LYS A 50 1.03 -31.90 10.21
C LYS A 50 0.27 -30.61 10.55
N SER A 51 1.05 -29.60 10.91
CA SER A 51 0.69 -28.18 10.82
C SER A 51 0.71 -27.71 9.35
N SER A 52 -0.39 -27.11 8.89
CA SER A 52 -0.44 -26.18 7.76
C SER A 52 -0.73 -24.79 8.36
N GLU A 53 0.05 -23.70 8.26
CA GLU A 53 0.85 -23.05 7.20
C GLU A 53 0.01 -22.37 6.08
N TYR A 54 -0.27 -21.07 6.33
CA TYR A 54 -0.92 -20.00 5.53
C TYR A 54 -2.44 -20.05 5.39
N TYR A 55 -3.14 -18.93 5.61
CA TYR A 55 -4.58 -18.79 5.35
C TYR A 55 -4.87 -17.64 4.36
N CYS A 56 -5.66 -17.89 3.32
CA CYS A 56 -6.35 -16.86 2.49
C CYS A 56 -7.86 -17.11 2.48
N ARG A 57 -8.68 -16.18 1.97
CA ARG A 57 -10.11 -16.13 2.27
C ARG A 57 -10.99 -16.53 1.07
N VAL A 58 -10.77 -17.72 0.53
CA VAL A 58 -11.55 -18.22 -0.61
C VAL A 58 -13.02 -18.46 -0.24
N GLY A 59 -13.93 -17.73 -0.91
CA GLY A 59 -15.38 -17.88 -0.73
C GLY A 59 -15.89 -17.46 0.65
N GLY A 60 -15.25 -16.48 1.28
CA GLY A 60 -15.61 -15.98 2.62
C GLY A 60 -15.12 -16.85 3.79
N LYS A 61 -14.50 -18.00 3.50
CA LYS A 61 -13.91 -18.94 4.47
C LYS A 61 -12.39 -18.88 4.42
N TRP A 62 -11.74 -18.98 5.57
CA TRP A 62 -10.30 -19.12 5.67
C TRP A 62 -9.86 -20.51 5.19
N GLN A 63 -8.90 -20.58 4.28
CA GLN A 63 -8.39 -21.82 3.68
C GLN A 63 -6.86 -21.76 3.50
N ASP A 64 -6.22 -22.93 3.41
CA ASP A 64 -4.76 -23.04 3.32
C ASP A 64 -4.20 -22.58 1.97
N CYS A 65 -3.24 -21.64 1.95
CA CYS A 65 -2.77 -21.02 0.69
C CYS A 65 -1.26 -21.20 0.47
N PHE A 66 -0.91 -22.09 -0.46
CA PHE A 66 0.46 -22.48 -0.77
C PHE A 66 0.68 -22.72 -2.27
N PRO A 67 1.89 -22.44 -2.82
CA PRO A 67 2.92 -21.51 -2.34
C PRO A 67 2.78 -20.13 -2.99
N VAL A 68 3.30 -19.09 -2.33
CA VAL A 68 3.71 -17.85 -3.00
C VAL A 68 5.20 -17.95 -3.31
N PRO A 69 5.59 -17.99 -4.59
CA PRO A 69 6.98 -17.77 -4.96
C PRO A 69 7.12 -16.59 -5.95
N CYS A 70 8.32 -16.00 -5.97
CA CYS A 70 8.80 -14.85 -6.77
C CYS A 70 8.63 -13.44 -6.15
N GLY A 71 9.35 -13.16 -5.06
CA GLY A 71 9.39 -11.87 -4.35
C GLY A 71 10.28 -10.81 -5.02
N SER A 72 9.78 -10.23 -6.11
CA SER A 72 10.40 -9.08 -6.82
C SER A 72 9.40 -8.45 -7.78
N CYS A 73 9.70 -7.27 -8.32
CA CYS A 73 8.98 -6.75 -9.48
C CYS A 73 9.21 -7.63 -10.70
N LEU A 74 8.15 -8.25 -11.21
CA LEU A 74 8.23 -9.31 -12.23
C LEU A 74 7.44 -8.93 -13.48
N LEU A 75 8.01 -9.19 -14.65
CA LEU A 75 7.32 -9.13 -15.93
C LEU A 75 7.91 -10.19 -16.86
N ARG A 76 7.08 -11.07 -17.44
CA ARG A 76 7.51 -12.17 -18.34
C ARG A 76 8.68 -12.99 -17.77
N ASN A 77 8.62 -13.34 -16.49
CA ASN A 77 9.67 -14.05 -15.73
C ASN A 77 11.01 -13.30 -15.63
N GLN A 78 11.09 -12.05 -16.06
CA GLN A 78 12.24 -11.20 -15.84
C GLN A 78 12.06 -10.39 -14.55
N HIS A 79 13.09 -10.41 -13.72
CA HIS A 79 13.16 -9.65 -12.48
C HIS A 79 13.63 -8.21 -12.75
N PHE A 80 12.89 -7.25 -12.21
CA PHE A 80 13.17 -5.82 -12.33
C PHE A 80 13.53 -5.26 -10.95
N SER A 81 14.55 -4.40 -10.87
CA SER A 81 14.81 -3.68 -9.61
C SER A 81 13.74 -2.64 -9.31
N VAL A 82 13.19 -2.01 -10.37
CA VAL A 82 12.14 -1.00 -10.31
C VAL A 82 11.18 -1.20 -11.49
N MET A 83 9.88 -0.98 -11.26
CA MET A 83 8.92 -0.69 -12.32
C MET A 83 8.07 0.52 -11.94
N ILE A 84 7.89 1.47 -12.86
CA ILE A 84 6.92 2.57 -12.77
C ILE A 84 5.88 2.32 -13.85
N LEU A 85 4.65 2.09 -13.43
CA LEU A 85 3.54 1.75 -14.32
C LEU A 85 2.45 2.82 -14.23
N PHE A 86 1.81 3.08 -15.37
CA PHE A 86 0.70 4.00 -15.50
C PHE A 86 -0.49 3.29 -16.13
N LYS A 87 -1.65 3.37 -15.50
CA LYS A 87 -2.93 2.92 -16.03
C LYS A 87 -3.72 4.16 -16.46
N PRO A 88 -3.99 4.37 -17.76
CA PRO A 88 -4.77 5.52 -18.23
C PRO A 88 -6.25 5.42 -17.87
N LYS A 89 -6.94 6.57 -17.85
CA LYS A 89 -8.38 6.65 -17.56
C LYS A 89 -9.18 5.90 -18.64
N GLU A 90 -10.20 5.13 -18.26
CA GLU A 90 -11.09 4.36 -19.16
C GLU A 90 -10.41 3.26 -19.99
N GLU A 91 -9.11 3.06 -19.80
CA GLU A 91 -8.33 2.05 -20.53
C GLU A 91 -8.07 0.81 -19.67
N GLN A 92 -8.05 -0.37 -20.31
CA GLN A 92 -7.73 -1.65 -19.67
C GLN A 92 -6.27 -2.07 -19.95
N ILE A 93 -5.35 -1.11 -19.94
CA ILE A 93 -3.91 -1.33 -20.19
C ILE A 93 -3.05 -0.71 -19.10
N LEU A 94 -1.86 -1.28 -18.92
CA LEU A 94 -0.75 -0.73 -18.15
C LEU A 94 0.36 -0.29 -19.09
N ILE A 95 0.90 0.90 -18.87
CA ILE A 95 2.02 1.47 -19.62
C ILE A 95 3.26 1.44 -18.74
N LEU A 96 4.32 0.76 -19.20
CA LEU A 96 5.61 0.77 -18.51
C LEU A 96 6.36 2.07 -18.82
N ILE A 97 6.41 2.96 -17.83
CA ILE A 97 7.06 4.26 -17.91
C ILE A 97 8.57 4.15 -17.68
N ASP A 98 8.97 3.38 -16.66
CA ASP A 98 10.38 3.13 -16.33
C ASP A 98 10.55 1.74 -15.72
N GLY A 99 11.72 1.14 -15.91
CA GLY A 99 12.06 -0.17 -15.35
C GLY A 99 12.99 -1.00 -16.24
N SER A 100 12.92 -0.86 -17.56
CA SER A 100 13.82 -1.57 -18.47
C SER A 100 15.01 -0.71 -18.94
N PRO A 101 16.25 -1.20 -18.80
CA PRO A 101 17.43 -0.51 -19.35
C PRO A 101 17.49 -0.54 -20.88
N THR A 102 16.77 -1.45 -21.55
CA THR A 102 16.75 -1.60 -23.01
C THR A 102 15.53 -0.95 -23.68
N GLN A 103 14.59 -0.42 -22.91
CA GLN A 103 13.36 0.15 -23.44
C GLN A 103 13.61 1.53 -24.08
N LYS A 104 13.51 1.57 -25.41
CA LYS A 104 13.52 2.79 -26.23
C LYS A 104 12.14 3.47 -26.31
N GLU A 105 11.05 2.70 -26.23
CA GLU A 105 9.66 3.17 -26.38
C GLU A 105 8.73 2.68 -25.27
N GLN A 106 7.65 3.42 -24.98
CA GLN A 106 6.64 3.01 -23.99
C GLN A 106 5.94 1.72 -24.47
N LYS A 107 5.83 0.73 -23.59
CA LYS A 107 5.15 -0.54 -23.86
C LYS A 107 3.83 -0.58 -23.10
N GLU A 108 2.78 -1.00 -23.80
CA GLU A 108 1.44 -1.18 -23.28
C GLU A 108 1.17 -2.67 -23.03
N PHE A 109 0.53 -3.00 -21.92
CA PHE A 109 0.25 -4.35 -21.46
C PHE A 109 -1.23 -4.47 -21.09
N PRO A 110 -2.02 -5.35 -21.73
CA PRO A 110 -3.41 -5.55 -21.34
C PRO A 110 -3.52 -6.04 -19.90
N ILE A 111 -4.38 -5.40 -19.10
CA ILE A 111 -4.63 -5.79 -17.72
C ILE A 111 -5.26 -7.19 -17.68
N GLY A 112 -4.79 -8.02 -16.77
CA GLY A 112 -5.25 -9.40 -16.63
C GLY A 112 -4.62 -10.39 -17.62
N SER A 113 -3.84 -9.94 -18.61
CA SER A 113 -3.13 -10.85 -19.52
C SER A 113 -1.96 -11.57 -18.83
N GLU A 114 -1.34 -12.54 -19.52
CA GLU A 114 -0.10 -13.18 -19.05
C GLU A 114 1.07 -12.20 -18.95
N ASP A 115 1.00 -11.11 -19.72
CA ASP A 115 2.00 -10.05 -19.81
C ASP A 115 1.72 -8.87 -18.87
N ASP A 116 0.66 -8.92 -18.07
CA ASP A 116 0.35 -7.89 -17.08
C ASP A 116 1.46 -7.86 -15.99
N PRO A 117 2.24 -6.77 -15.87
CA PRO A 117 3.33 -6.67 -14.91
C PRO A 117 2.88 -6.64 -13.44
N VAL A 118 1.68 -6.11 -13.15
CA VAL A 118 1.13 -6.10 -11.79
C VAL A 118 0.67 -7.51 -11.42
N ARG A 119 -0.08 -8.18 -12.30
CA ARG A 119 -0.48 -9.60 -12.13
C ARG A 119 0.74 -10.51 -12.02
N ALA A 120 1.77 -10.29 -12.83
CA ALA A 120 2.99 -11.09 -12.80
C ALA A 120 3.75 -10.91 -11.49
N THR A 121 3.82 -9.69 -10.95
CA THR A 121 4.42 -9.40 -9.63
C THR A 121 3.62 -10.05 -8.50
N PHE A 122 2.28 -10.06 -8.62
CA PHE A 122 1.38 -10.73 -7.70
C PHE A 122 1.21 -12.20 -8.06
N SER A 123 2.32 -12.93 -8.03
CA SER A 123 2.40 -14.33 -8.46
C SER A 123 1.46 -15.27 -7.69
N TRP A 124 0.96 -14.89 -6.51
CA TRP A 124 0.02 -15.71 -5.73
C TRP A 124 -1.33 -15.95 -6.42
N TYR A 125 -1.72 -15.11 -7.39
CA TYR A 125 -2.93 -15.39 -8.18
C TYR A 125 -2.75 -16.49 -9.23
N LYS A 126 -1.50 -16.92 -9.46
CA LYS A 126 -1.20 -18.03 -10.37
C LYS A 126 -1.18 -19.29 -9.52
N SER A 127 -2.31 -20.01 -9.48
CA SER A 127 -2.46 -21.30 -8.80
C SER A 127 -1.58 -22.42 -9.38
N GLU A 128 -0.80 -22.15 -10.43
CA GLU A 128 0.02 -23.13 -11.15
C GLU A 128 1.50 -22.69 -11.24
N ASP A 129 2.30 -23.16 -10.29
CA ASP A 129 3.58 -23.85 -10.49
C ASP A 129 4.79 -23.17 -11.20
N LYS A 130 4.88 -21.83 -11.32
CA LYS A 130 5.94 -21.17 -12.13
C LYS A 130 7.16 -20.54 -11.43
N CYS A 131 7.53 -20.89 -10.19
CA CYS A 131 8.83 -20.45 -9.64
C CYS A 131 9.78 -21.62 -9.35
N LYS A 132 10.12 -22.38 -10.38
CA LYS A 132 11.07 -23.51 -10.32
C LYS A 132 12.53 -23.13 -10.60
N GLU A 133 12.91 -21.85 -10.67
CA GLU A 133 14.26 -21.45 -11.13
C GLU A 133 15.19 -20.81 -10.07
N ALA A 134 14.98 -21.06 -8.77
CA ALA A 134 15.95 -20.66 -7.72
C ALA A 134 16.77 -21.82 -7.12
N GLU A 135 16.68 -23.05 -7.64
CA GLU A 135 17.34 -24.24 -7.06
C GLU A 135 18.83 -24.41 -7.40
N LYS A 136 19.57 -23.35 -7.74
CA LYS A 136 21.02 -23.43 -7.98
C LYS A 136 21.89 -22.80 -6.88
N GLU A 137 21.38 -22.66 -5.66
CA GLU A 137 22.21 -22.43 -4.47
C GLU A 137 22.41 -23.72 -3.66
N PRO A 138 23.62 -23.96 -3.12
CA PRO A 138 23.95 -25.21 -2.44
C PRO A 138 23.11 -25.36 -1.17
N LYS A 139 22.32 -26.44 -1.10
CA LYS A 139 21.62 -27.02 0.07
C LYS A 139 21.61 -26.14 1.34
N GLN A 140 20.97 -24.98 1.28
CA GLN A 140 20.48 -24.31 2.49
C GLN A 140 19.26 -25.11 2.97
N LYS A 141 19.13 -25.27 4.29
CA LYS A 141 17.94 -25.86 4.92
C LYS A 141 16.69 -25.25 4.26
N LYS A 142 15.79 -26.10 3.74
CA LYS A 142 14.49 -25.67 3.20
C LYS A 142 13.87 -24.67 4.19
N ALA A 143 13.56 -23.46 3.72
CA ALA A 143 12.87 -22.48 4.54
C ALA A 143 11.45 -22.99 4.83
N GLU A 144 11.25 -23.54 6.02
CA GLU A 144 9.97 -24.05 6.57
C GLU A 144 8.95 -22.93 6.86
N ASN A 145 9.05 -21.77 6.21
CA ASN A 145 8.17 -20.63 6.45
C ASN A 145 7.96 -19.84 5.13
N GLY A 146 6.72 -19.44 4.88
CA GLY A 146 6.23 -18.69 3.74
C GLY A 146 6.47 -17.21 3.93
N PRO A 147 5.91 -16.35 3.06
CA PRO A 147 6.30 -14.96 3.03
C PRO A 147 5.78 -14.18 4.26
N LEU A 148 6.60 -13.24 4.70
CA LEU A 148 6.17 -12.08 5.46
C LEU A 148 5.47 -11.12 4.50
N TYR A 149 4.24 -10.70 4.79
CA TYR A 149 3.59 -9.70 3.96
C TYR A 149 2.60 -8.80 4.72
N ALA A 150 2.36 -7.62 4.17
CA ALA A 150 1.26 -6.75 4.53
C ALA A 150 0.66 -6.12 3.27
N ILE A 151 -0.67 -6.13 3.20
CA ILE A 151 -1.47 -5.50 2.15
C ILE A 151 -2.36 -4.46 2.83
N TYR A 152 -2.27 -3.21 2.37
CA TYR A 152 -2.95 -2.09 2.98
C TYR A 152 -3.52 -1.12 1.95
N ASN A 153 -4.68 -0.54 2.26
CA ASN A 153 -5.39 0.38 1.39
C ASN A 153 -6.32 1.25 2.25
N ASP A 154 -6.61 2.49 1.85
CA ASP A 154 -7.52 3.38 2.58
C ASP A 154 -9.01 3.03 2.41
N ALA A 155 -9.32 2.14 1.45
CA ALA A 155 -10.61 1.48 1.29
C ALA A 155 -10.42 -0.04 1.24
N MET A 156 -11.16 -0.80 2.04
CA MET A 156 -11.13 -2.26 1.96
C MET A 156 -11.93 -2.77 0.75
N PRO A 157 -11.43 -3.78 0.00
CA PRO A 157 -12.13 -4.32 -1.17
C PRO A 157 -13.58 -4.79 -0.90
N TYR A 158 -13.86 -5.31 0.30
CA TYR A 158 -15.14 -5.95 0.65
C TYR A 158 -15.87 -5.34 1.85
N SER A 159 -15.40 -4.21 2.37
CA SER A 159 -15.95 -3.62 3.60
C SER A 159 -15.87 -2.10 3.53
N PRO A 160 -16.77 -1.47 2.75
CA PRO A 160 -16.85 -0.02 2.70
C PRO A 160 -17.22 0.55 4.08
N GLY A 161 -16.45 1.54 4.55
CA GLY A 161 -16.75 2.28 5.78
C GLY A 161 -15.69 2.23 6.89
N VAL A 162 -14.72 1.31 6.83
CA VAL A 162 -13.58 1.30 7.76
C VAL A 162 -12.48 2.19 7.19
N SER A 163 -12.05 3.20 7.94
CA SER A 163 -10.98 4.11 7.56
C SER A 163 -10.02 4.35 8.71
N THR A 164 -8.72 4.34 8.43
CA THR A 164 -7.67 4.74 9.38
C THR A 164 -7.37 6.24 9.33
N GLY A 165 -8.12 7.02 8.54
CA GLY A 165 -7.79 8.42 8.26
C GLY A 165 -6.50 8.58 7.44
N GLY A 166 -6.00 7.49 6.85
CA GLY A 166 -4.90 7.48 5.90
C GLY A 166 -5.36 7.47 4.44
N SER A 167 -4.42 7.75 3.55
CA SER A 167 -4.61 7.71 2.09
C SER A 167 -3.70 6.69 1.39
N SER A 168 -2.79 6.10 2.17
CA SER A 168 -1.70 5.24 1.70
C SER A 168 -2.22 3.87 1.28
N LYS A 169 -1.71 3.37 0.16
CA LYS A 169 -2.03 2.05 -0.39
C LYS A 169 -0.76 1.35 -0.84
N GLY A 170 -0.69 0.06 -0.63
CA GLY A 170 0.45 -0.72 -1.07
C GLY A 170 0.49 -2.15 -0.58
N VAL A 171 1.50 -2.83 -1.10
CA VAL A 171 1.77 -4.25 -0.86
C VAL A 171 3.24 -4.39 -0.55
N ILE A 172 3.57 -5.02 0.56
CA ILE A 172 4.93 -5.45 0.86
C ILE A 172 4.94 -6.96 1.05
N VAL A 173 5.82 -7.63 0.31
CA VAL A 173 6.08 -9.07 0.45
C VAL A 173 7.57 -9.25 0.62
N TYR A 174 7.98 -10.03 1.60
CA TYR A 174 9.38 -10.33 1.90
C TYR A 174 9.53 -11.80 2.28
N ARG A 175 10.55 -12.46 1.74
CA ARG A 175 10.87 -13.86 2.07
C ARG A 175 12.37 -14.07 1.97
N ASN A 176 12.94 -14.67 3.02
CA ASN A 176 14.36 -14.98 3.15
C ASN A 176 15.25 -13.73 3.02
N SER A 177 15.59 -13.35 1.79
CA SER A 177 16.52 -12.27 1.45
C SER A 177 15.95 -11.24 0.49
N SER A 178 14.81 -11.51 -0.15
CA SER A 178 14.25 -10.66 -1.21
C SER A 178 12.75 -10.50 -1.07
N GLY A 179 12.22 -9.48 -1.73
CA GLY A 179 10.80 -9.18 -1.74
C GLY A 179 10.44 -8.14 -2.77
N PHE A 180 9.20 -7.67 -2.72
CA PHE A 180 8.84 -6.44 -3.41
C PHE A 180 8.02 -5.53 -2.50
N PHE A 181 8.12 -4.24 -2.77
CA PHE A 181 7.23 -3.22 -2.24
C PHE A 181 6.58 -2.49 -3.40
N MET A 182 5.25 -2.47 -3.42
CA MET A 182 4.47 -1.78 -4.43
C MET A 182 3.58 -0.73 -3.79
N THR A 183 3.81 0.54 -4.14
CA THR A 183 2.90 1.64 -3.79
C THR A 183 2.02 1.97 -4.99
N HIS A 184 0.73 2.19 -4.77
CA HIS A 184 -0.21 2.47 -5.86
C HIS A 184 -1.33 3.43 -5.45
N THR A 185 -2.16 3.82 -6.41
CA THR A 185 -3.30 4.72 -6.19
C THR A 185 -4.67 4.06 -6.31
N VAL A 186 -4.74 2.79 -6.74
CA VAL A 186 -6.00 2.05 -6.94
C VAL A 186 -6.75 1.80 -5.62
N PRO A 187 -7.96 2.37 -5.41
CA PRO A 187 -8.77 2.12 -4.21
C PRO A 187 -9.24 0.66 -4.13
N GLY A 188 -9.24 0.05 -2.95
CA GLY A 188 -9.76 -1.33 -2.77
C GLY A 188 -8.94 -2.43 -3.46
N PHE A 189 -7.71 -2.14 -3.89
CA PHE A 189 -6.82 -3.08 -4.56
C PHE A 189 -5.57 -3.38 -3.71
N PRO A 190 -4.95 -4.56 -3.83
CA PRO A 190 -5.46 -5.75 -4.51
C PRO A 190 -6.51 -6.51 -3.68
N ASP A 191 -7.37 -7.23 -4.36
CA ASP A 191 -8.20 -8.29 -3.78
C ASP A 191 -7.31 -9.48 -3.38
N VAL A 192 -7.51 -10.13 -2.23
CA VAL A 192 -6.56 -11.17 -1.78
C VAL A 192 -6.73 -12.51 -2.48
N ASP A 193 -7.90 -12.77 -3.03
CA ASP A 193 -8.29 -14.07 -3.56
C ASP A 193 -8.24 -14.08 -5.10
N GLU A 194 -8.63 -12.98 -5.75
CA GLU A 194 -8.70 -12.89 -7.20
C GLU A 194 -7.98 -11.66 -7.76
N TYR A 195 -7.29 -11.79 -8.89
CA TYR A 195 -6.77 -10.63 -9.62
C TYR A 195 -7.90 -9.92 -10.35
N LYS A 196 -8.59 -9.03 -9.63
CA LYS A 196 -9.81 -8.38 -10.09
C LYS A 196 -9.65 -6.88 -10.23
N TRP A 197 -10.25 -6.35 -11.30
CA TRP A 197 -10.43 -4.93 -11.55
C TRP A 197 -11.92 -4.63 -11.72
N THR A 198 -12.39 -3.56 -11.10
CA THR A 198 -13.79 -3.12 -11.20
C THR A 198 -13.94 -2.00 -12.23
N GLU A 199 -15.17 -1.73 -12.68
CA GLU A 199 -15.46 -0.59 -13.56
C GLU A 199 -15.01 0.74 -12.94
N GLU A 200 -15.08 0.89 -11.61
CA GLU A 200 -14.58 2.08 -10.92
C GLU A 200 -13.05 2.20 -10.97
N MET A 201 -12.32 1.08 -10.89
CA MET A 201 -10.86 1.08 -11.10
C MET A 201 -10.51 1.38 -12.56
N TYR A 202 -11.37 0.99 -13.51
CA TYR A 202 -11.18 1.29 -14.93
C TYR A 202 -11.59 2.72 -15.29
N SER A 203 -12.53 3.35 -14.59
CA SER A 203 -12.99 4.70 -14.91
C SER A 203 -12.01 5.80 -14.48
N SER A 204 -10.99 5.48 -13.66
CA SER A 204 -9.96 6.41 -13.19
C SER A 204 -8.57 6.02 -13.66
N ALA A 205 -7.66 6.98 -13.72
CA ALA A 205 -6.25 6.71 -13.98
C ALA A 205 -5.48 6.38 -12.69
N HIS A 206 -4.48 5.50 -12.79
CA HIS A 206 -3.72 5.01 -11.64
C HIS A 206 -2.21 4.91 -11.89
N LEU A 207 -1.45 5.01 -10.79
CA LEU A 207 0.00 4.83 -10.79
C LEU A 207 0.42 3.70 -9.88
N PHE A 208 1.51 3.03 -10.28
CA PHE A 208 2.19 2.03 -9.49
C PHE A 208 3.69 2.28 -9.52
N ILE A 209 4.34 2.15 -8.37
CA ILE A 209 5.80 2.01 -8.27
C ILE A 209 6.06 0.71 -7.54
N CYS A 210 6.71 -0.23 -8.22
CA CYS A 210 7.20 -1.47 -7.65
C CYS A 210 8.72 -1.39 -7.48
N LEU A 211 9.20 -1.84 -6.31
CA LEU A 211 10.61 -1.96 -5.96
C LEU A 211 10.93 -3.37 -5.50
N THR A 212 12.00 -3.97 -6.01
CA THR A 212 12.54 -5.21 -5.45
C THR A 212 13.34 -4.89 -4.21
N LEU A 213 13.01 -5.55 -3.11
CA LEU A 213 13.55 -5.31 -1.78
C LEU A 213 14.78 -6.16 -1.53
N ASP A 214 15.81 -5.53 -0.96
CA ASP A 214 16.76 -6.25 -0.13
C ASP A 214 16.28 -6.24 1.34
N LYS A 215 17.00 -6.94 2.21
CA LYS A 215 16.69 -7.00 3.65
C LYS A 215 16.61 -5.60 4.28
N LYS A 216 17.59 -4.74 3.99
CA LYS A 216 17.67 -3.42 4.64
C LYS A 216 16.47 -2.55 4.25
N MET A 217 16.11 -2.51 2.97
CA MET A 217 14.96 -1.75 2.49
C MET A 217 13.66 -2.28 3.08
N ALA A 218 13.50 -3.60 3.20
CA ALA A 218 12.34 -4.18 3.86
C ALA A 218 12.23 -3.76 5.34
N GLU A 219 13.35 -3.76 6.08
CA GLU A 219 13.41 -3.26 7.46
C GLU A 219 13.07 -1.77 7.56
N ASP A 220 13.64 -0.93 6.67
CA ASP A 220 13.38 0.50 6.64
C ASP A 220 11.91 0.82 6.34
N ILE A 221 11.29 0.11 5.37
CA ILE A 221 9.86 0.29 5.04
C ILE A 221 8.99 -0.17 6.22
N MET A 222 9.21 -1.38 6.75
CA MET A 222 8.37 -1.93 7.81
C MET A 222 8.42 -1.11 9.10
N SER A 223 9.61 -0.61 9.47
CA SER A 223 9.80 0.22 10.68
C SER A 223 9.10 1.58 10.62
N GLN A 224 8.77 2.05 9.42
CA GLN A 224 8.14 3.36 9.22
C GLN A 224 6.70 3.27 8.73
N LEU A 225 6.25 2.08 8.31
CA LEU A 225 4.94 1.86 7.70
C LEU A 225 3.79 2.41 8.56
N SER A 226 3.89 2.38 9.89
CA SER A 226 2.87 2.93 10.79
C SER A 226 2.64 4.44 10.63
N TYR A 227 3.62 5.21 10.16
CA TYR A 227 3.45 6.64 9.87
C TYR A 227 2.54 6.87 8.67
N ALA A 228 2.50 5.94 7.72
CA ALA A 228 1.63 6.03 6.54
C ALA A 228 0.14 5.81 6.86
N GLY A 229 -0.20 5.51 8.12
CA GLY A 229 -1.57 5.21 8.58
C GLY A 229 -2.23 4.06 7.83
N PRO A 230 -1.54 2.91 7.64
CA PRO A 230 -2.02 1.83 6.79
C PRO A 230 -3.25 1.18 7.44
N LEU A 231 -4.32 1.04 6.67
CA LEU A 231 -5.39 0.09 6.99
C LEU A 231 -4.98 -1.26 6.37
N ILE A 232 -4.33 -2.09 7.19
CA ILE A 232 -3.87 -3.42 6.79
C ILE A 232 -5.06 -4.38 6.85
N TYR A 233 -5.46 -4.91 5.71
CA TYR A 233 -6.59 -5.85 5.61
C TYR A 233 -6.15 -7.29 5.37
N ALA A 234 -4.88 -7.51 5.00
CA ALA A 234 -4.28 -8.84 4.95
C ALA A 234 -2.81 -8.78 5.32
N ALA A 235 -2.37 -9.71 6.17
CA ALA A 235 -0.98 -9.82 6.57
C ALA A 235 -0.63 -11.24 7.01
N SER A 236 0.64 -11.59 6.88
CA SER A 236 1.22 -12.82 7.42
C SER A 236 2.56 -12.49 8.06
N VAL A 237 2.77 -13.00 9.28
CA VAL A 237 4.09 -13.04 9.93
C VAL A 237 4.38 -14.48 10.37
N PRO A 238 5.24 -15.20 9.63
CA PRO A 238 5.65 -16.55 10.02
C PRO A 238 6.21 -16.58 11.44
N LYS A 239 6.02 -17.70 12.16
CA LYS A 239 6.34 -17.79 13.60
C LYS A 239 7.80 -17.43 13.88
N ASP A 240 8.72 -17.87 13.03
CA ASP A 240 10.15 -17.62 13.17
C ASP A 240 10.56 -16.17 12.85
N GLU A 241 9.75 -15.47 12.05
CA GLU A 241 9.94 -14.06 11.70
C GLU A 241 9.44 -13.13 12.80
N ARG A 242 8.56 -13.57 13.71
CA ARG A 242 8.02 -12.73 14.81
C ARG A 242 9.09 -12.20 15.77
N LYS A 243 10.26 -12.84 15.81
CA LYS A 243 11.39 -12.48 16.68
C LYS A 243 12.56 -11.82 15.93
N ARG A 244 12.49 -11.71 14.60
CA ARG A 244 13.57 -11.19 13.74
C ARG A 244 13.07 -10.04 12.88
N GLU A 245 13.92 -9.09 12.56
CA GLU A 245 13.55 -8.06 11.59
C GLU A 245 13.62 -8.62 10.16
N PRO A 246 12.70 -8.22 9.27
CA PRO A 246 11.65 -7.19 9.46
C PRO A 246 10.33 -7.70 10.10
N GLY A 247 10.16 -9.01 10.30
CA GLY A 247 8.88 -9.60 10.74
C GLY A 247 8.44 -9.22 12.15
N LYS A 248 9.37 -9.04 13.08
CA LYS A 248 9.12 -8.59 14.46
C LYS A 248 8.43 -7.24 14.49
N THR A 249 8.87 -6.30 13.65
CA THR A 249 8.24 -4.99 13.53
C THR A 249 6.81 -5.11 13.03
N LEU A 250 6.56 -5.85 11.95
CA LEU A 250 5.20 -6.03 11.44
C LEU A 250 4.31 -6.74 12.47
N TYR A 251 4.81 -7.77 13.14
CA TYR A 251 4.07 -8.48 14.18
C TYR A 251 3.61 -7.54 15.30
N LYS A 252 4.47 -6.64 15.76
CA LYS A 252 4.11 -5.64 16.76
C LYS A 252 3.08 -4.64 16.24
N LEU A 253 3.22 -4.17 15.00
CA LEU A 253 2.23 -3.28 14.38
C LEU A 253 0.84 -3.91 14.29
N LEU A 254 0.76 -5.22 14.07
CA LEU A 254 -0.49 -5.97 13.96
C LEU A 254 -1.13 -6.30 15.33
N THR A 255 -0.31 -6.43 16.38
CA THR A 255 -0.77 -6.94 17.69
C THR A 255 -0.82 -5.89 18.78
N THR A 256 -0.20 -4.72 18.57
CA THR A 256 -0.05 -3.70 19.61
C THR A 256 -0.40 -2.31 19.09
N ASP A 257 -1.41 -1.66 19.69
CA ASP A 257 -1.79 -0.29 19.31
C ASP A 257 -0.73 0.76 19.66
N LYS A 258 0.15 0.46 20.62
CA LYS A 258 1.23 1.36 21.08
C LYS A 258 2.25 1.73 19.99
N GLN A 259 2.30 1.00 18.88
CA GLN A 259 3.24 1.30 17.79
C GLN A 259 2.74 2.33 16.77
N ARG A 260 1.47 2.74 16.83
CA ARG A 260 0.95 3.75 15.90
C ARG A 260 1.34 5.16 16.39
N PRO A 261 2.13 5.91 15.61
CA PRO A 261 2.53 7.26 16.00
C PRO A 261 1.32 8.19 16.03
N SER A 262 1.20 8.97 17.10
CA SER A 262 0.14 9.98 17.25
C SER A 262 0.45 11.29 16.52
N SER A 263 1.72 11.53 16.19
CA SER A 263 2.16 12.72 15.46
C SER A 263 3.48 12.54 14.72
N GLY A 264 3.76 13.47 13.81
CA GLY A 264 5.05 13.62 13.12
C GLY A 264 5.12 12.96 11.76
N GLY A 265 6.33 12.93 11.21
CA GLY A 265 6.64 12.31 9.93
C GLY A 265 7.98 11.59 9.95
N ARG A 266 8.20 10.77 8.93
CA ARG A 266 9.44 10.04 8.71
C ARG A 266 9.81 10.10 7.24
N SER A 267 11.11 10.07 6.98
CA SER A 267 11.66 10.00 5.64
C SER A 267 12.94 9.19 5.65
N PHE A 268 13.17 8.43 4.58
CA PHE A 268 14.41 7.69 4.38
C PHE A 268 14.66 7.51 2.90
N ASN A 269 15.91 7.20 2.56
CA ASN A 269 16.33 6.88 1.21
C ASN A 269 16.71 5.41 1.10
N ALA A 270 16.43 4.81 -0.05
CA ALA A 270 16.84 3.46 -0.38
C ALA A 270 17.31 3.37 -1.84
N LYS A 271 18.00 2.29 -2.17
CA LYS A 271 18.45 2.02 -3.54
C LYS A 271 17.75 0.79 -4.08
N ALA A 272 17.14 0.92 -5.26
CA ALA A 272 16.66 -0.23 -6.01
C ALA A 272 17.41 -0.27 -7.35
N GLY A 273 18.29 -1.27 -7.50
CA GLY A 273 19.23 -1.32 -8.62
C GLY A 273 20.16 -0.11 -8.61
N LYS A 274 20.20 0.65 -9.70
CA LYS A 274 21.04 1.87 -9.84
C LYS A 274 20.33 3.16 -9.40
N GLN A 275 19.08 3.07 -8.97
CA GLN A 275 18.22 4.23 -8.75
C GLN A 275 18.04 4.52 -7.26
N ASN A 276 18.17 5.80 -6.88
CA ASN A 276 17.83 6.27 -5.54
C ASN A 276 16.33 6.56 -5.44
N PHE A 277 15.74 6.08 -4.35
CA PHE A 277 14.37 6.33 -3.92
C PHE A 277 14.36 7.08 -2.60
N PHE A 278 13.36 7.93 -2.42
CA PHE A 278 13.10 8.66 -1.20
C PHE A 278 11.65 8.44 -0.81
N PHE A 279 11.44 7.98 0.42
CA PHE A 279 10.12 7.75 0.97
C PHE A 279 9.82 8.83 1.98
N PHE A 280 8.59 9.30 1.98
CA PHE A 280 8.07 10.23 2.97
C PHE A 280 6.78 9.65 3.51
N MET A 281 6.62 9.63 4.83
CA MET A 281 5.42 9.18 5.50
C MET A 281 5.06 10.19 6.57
N LYS A 282 3.77 10.49 6.73
CA LYS A 282 3.30 11.45 7.73
C LYS A 282 2.04 10.99 8.42
N VAL A 283 1.93 11.36 9.69
CA VAL A 283 0.69 11.28 10.46
C VAL A 283 -0.20 12.49 10.16
N GLY A 284 -1.50 12.38 10.43
CA GLY A 284 -2.46 13.47 10.28
C GLY A 284 -2.24 14.67 11.20
N ARG A 285 -1.34 14.55 12.20
CA ARG A 285 -1.00 15.60 13.15
C ARG A 285 0.52 15.77 13.26
N PRO A 286 1.06 17.01 13.30
CA PRO A 286 0.36 18.25 13.00
C PRO A 286 -0.10 18.30 11.53
N GLU A 287 -0.98 19.25 11.21
CA GLU A 287 -1.37 19.51 9.82
C GLU A 287 -0.13 19.82 8.99
N THR A 288 0.13 19.01 7.97
CA THR A 288 1.38 19.08 7.20
C THR A 288 1.07 18.88 5.72
N ASP A 289 1.50 19.81 4.87
CA ASP A 289 1.49 19.63 3.42
C ASP A 289 2.59 18.61 3.04
N LEU A 290 2.21 17.40 2.65
CA LEU A 290 3.14 16.33 2.30
C LEU A 290 4.20 16.79 1.28
N THR A 291 3.78 17.58 0.28
CA THR A 291 4.73 18.06 -0.73
C THR A 291 5.51 19.27 -0.23
N GLY A 292 4.82 20.29 0.28
CA GLY A 292 5.46 21.55 0.68
C GLY A 292 6.38 21.44 1.89
N ASP A 293 5.92 20.77 2.94
CA ASP A 293 6.57 20.79 4.25
C ASP A 293 7.56 19.62 4.44
N LEU A 294 7.42 18.55 3.65
CA LEU A 294 8.31 17.40 3.67
C LEU A 294 9.15 17.28 2.39
N ILE A 295 8.53 17.03 1.23
CA ILE A 295 9.27 16.72 -0.01
C ILE A 295 10.11 17.89 -0.51
N ALA A 296 9.48 19.05 -0.76
CA ALA A 296 10.15 20.23 -1.31
C ALA A 296 11.25 20.74 -0.37
N LYS A 297 10.99 20.70 0.95
CA LYS A 297 11.96 21.03 1.98
C LYS A 297 13.15 20.08 2.03
N HIS A 298 12.92 18.77 1.90
CA HIS A 298 13.99 17.77 1.89
C HIS A 298 14.93 17.96 0.70
N PHE A 299 14.38 18.19 -0.50
CA PHE A 299 15.17 18.37 -1.71
C PHE A 299 15.70 19.80 -1.90
N ALA A 300 15.21 20.77 -1.13
CA ALA A 300 15.43 22.20 -1.33
C ALA A 300 15.17 22.61 -2.80
N GLN A 301 14.07 22.12 -3.38
CA GLN A 301 13.73 22.29 -4.80
C GLN A 301 12.28 22.72 -4.97
N SER A 302 12.00 23.43 -6.06
CA SER A 302 10.63 23.76 -6.44
C SER A 302 9.93 22.55 -7.07
N PHE A 303 8.66 22.35 -6.70
CA PHE A 303 7.82 21.26 -7.20
C PHE A 303 6.52 21.80 -7.82
N ALA A 304 6.13 21.19 -8.95
CA ALA A 304 4.76 21.23 -9.44
C ALA A 304 3.97 20.06 -8.84
N VAL A 305 2.70 20.27 -8.50
CA VAL A 305 1.84 19.26 -7.87
C VAL A 305 0.56 19.10 -8.67
N PHE A 306 0.33 17.90 -9.19
CA PHE A 306 -0.94 17.51 -9.77
C PHE A 306 -1.75 16.79 -8.70
N THR A 307 -2.90 17.37 -8.35
CA THR A 307 -3.85 16.76 -7.40
C THR A 307 -4.95 16.08 -8.19
N GLY A 308 -4.97 14.75 -8.21
CA GLY A 308 -6.05 13.97 -8.84
C GLY A 308 -7.27 13.77 -7.95
N VAL A 309 -7.13 13.93 -6.62
CA VAL A 309 -8.23 13.74 -5.66
C VAL A 309 -9.26 14.86 -5.78
N GLU A 310 -10.55 14.52 -5.85
CA GLU A 310 -11.64 15.49 -5.86
C GLU A 310 -11.71 16.32 -4.57
N ILE A 311 -12.08 17.59 -4.70
CA ILE A 311 -12.33 18.47 -3.57
C ILE A 311 -13.73 18.20 -3.02
N MET A 312 -13.79 17.33 -2.01
CA MET A 312 -15.04 16.97 -1.34
C MET A 312 -15.74 18.19 -0.72
N LYS A 313 -17.07 18.12 -0.55
CA LYS A 313 -17.85 19.16 0.13
C LYS A 313 -17.22 19.56 1.48
N GLY A 314 -17.04 20.86 1.68
CA GLY A 314 -16.40 21.44 2.87
C GLY A 314 -14.88 21.32 2.93
N ASP A 315 -14.23 20.81 1.88
CA ASP A 315 -12.78 20.88 1.70
C ASP A 315 -12.38 22.06 0.80
N LYS A 316 -11.10 22.42 0.82
CA LYS A 316 -10.52 23.48 -0.02
C LYS A 316 -9.15 23.05 -0.50
N LYS A 317 -8.80 23.36 -1.75
CA LYS A 317 -7.41 23.23 -2.23
C LYS A 317 -6.48 24.10 -1.41
N LEU A 318 -5.24 23.66 -1.19
CA LEU A 318 -4.22 24.53 -0.61
C LEU A 318 -3.69 25.49 -1.68
N PRO A 319 -3.43 26.76 -1.34
CA PRO A 319 -2.80 27.69 -2.28
C PRO A 319 -1.36 27.28 -2.59
N SER A 320 -0.86 27.66 -3.76
CA SER A 320 0.57 27.52 -4.10
C SER A 320 1.45 28.22 -3.05
N LYS A 321 2.55 27.58 -2.65
CA LYS A 321 3.53 28.14 -1.70
C LYS A 321 4.65 28.83 -2.47
N CYS A 322 4.72 30.15 -2.33
CA CYS A 322 5.57 31.03 -3.13
C CYS A 322 6.73 31.66 -2.38
N ARG A 323 6.87 31.33 -1.09
CA ARG A 323 7.85 31.91 -0.17
C ARG A 323 8.72 30.79 0.39
N GLY A 324 10.00 31.06 0.64
CA GLY A 324 10.91 30.12 1.33
C GLY A 324 11.93 29.39 0.44
N GLY A 325 12.62 30.10 -0.45
CA GLY A 325 13.75 29.56 -1.25
C GLY A 325 13.36 28.62 -2.40
N PHE A 326 12.24 27.89 -2.27
CA PHE A 326 11.65 27.04 -3.29
C PHE A 326 10.13 27.21 -3.34
N LYS A 327 9.52 26.88 -4.47
CA LYS A 327 8.08 27.03 -4.73
C LYS A 327 7.38 25.68 -4.74
N VAL A 328 6.12 25.64 -4.31
CA VAL A 328 5.23 24.51 -4.55
C VAL A 328 3.98 25.02 -5.25
N GLU A 329 3.86 24.72 -6.54
CA GLU A 329 2.84 25.27 -7.42
C GLU A 329 1.84 24.19 -7.84
N ASN A 330 0.55 24.48 -7.72
CA ASN A 330 -0.48 23.54 -8.17
C ASN A 330 -0.55 23.56 -9.70
N VAL A 331 -0.66 22.37 -10.32
CA VAL A 331 -1.12 22.26 -11.70
C VAL A 331 -2.60 22.63 -11.72
N ARG A 332 -2.98 23.59 -12.56
CA ARG A 332 -4.35 24.12 -12.67
C ARG A 332 -5.06 23.56 -13.89
N ASP A 333 -4.33 23.44 -15.00
CA ASP A 333 -4.92 23.10 -16.29
C ASP A 333 -4.70 21.61 -16.61
N THR A 334 -5.42 21.10 -17.62
CA THR A 334 -5.27 19.75 -18.13
C THR A 334 -3.85 19.49 -18.63
N ILE A 335 -3.33 18.30 -18.35
CA ILE A 335 -2.00 17.85 -18.78
C ILE A 335 -2.07 16.48 -19.43
N SER A 336 -1.24 16.26 -20.45
CA SER A 336 -1.14 14.97 -21.12
C SER A 336 -0.05 14.09 -20.49
N VAL A 337 -0.39 12.84 -20.15
CA VAL A 337 0.50 11.79 -19.69
C VAL A 337 0.43 10.63 -20.69
N ALA A 338 1.55 10.27 -21.32
CA ALA A 338 1.61 9.16 -22.27
C ALA A 338 0.50 9.21 -23.35
N LYS A 339 0.15 10.41 -23.83
CA LYS A 339 -0.93 10.75 -24.78
C LYS A 339 -2.35 10.90 -24.20
N TYR A 340 -2.56 10.63 -22.91
CA TYR A 340 -3.86 10.73 -22.24
C TYR A 340 -3.98 12.02 -21.43
N ASP A 341 -5.10 12.71 -21.56
CA ASP A 341 -5.33 13.98 -20.89
C ASP A 341 -5.93 13.78 -19.49
N HIS A 342 -5.38 14.50 -18.51
CA HIS A 342 -5.81 14.46 -17.12
C HIS A 342 -6.03 15.87 -16.60
N THR A 343 -7.19 16.07 -15.96
CA THR A 343 -7.56 17.34 -15.35
C THR A 343 -7.48 17.20 -13.82
N PRO A 344 -6.84 18.14 -13.10
CA PRO A 344 -6.80 18.11 -11.65
C PRO A 344 -8.20 18.02 -11.01
N TYR A 345 -8.27 17.37 -9.85
CA TYR A 345 -9.46 17.23 -9.01
C TYR A 345 -10.61 16.39 -9.60
N GLN A 346 -10.33 15.48 -10.53
CA GLN A 346 -11.32 14.61 -11.19
C GLN A 346 -11.21 13.12 -10.84
N ASN A 347 -10.83 12.80 -9.59
CA ASN A 347 -10.68 11.43 -9.07
C ASN A 347 -9.74 10.53 -9.88
N ASP A 348 -8.55 11.05 -10.20
CA ASP A 348 -7.45 10.31 -10.81
C ASP A 348 -6.36 10.00 -9.76
N PHE A 349 -5.10 10.24 -10.09
CA PHE A 349 -3.92 9.98 -9.28
C PHE A 349 -3.22 11.29 -8.94
N SER A 350 -2.51 11.33 -7.80
CA SER A 350 -1.75 12.51 -7.39
C SER A 350 -0.25 12.26 -7.50
N TRP A 351 0.46 13.27 -7.98
CA TRP A 351 1.92 13.22 -8.14
C TRP A 351 2.51 14.62 -8.02
N SER A 352 3.82 14.68 -7.76
CA SER A 352 4.57 15.92 -7.81
C SER A 352 5.89 15.73 -8.51
N CYS A 353 6.43 16.77 -9.12
CA CYS A 353 7.79 16.70 -9.64
C CYS A 353 8.54 18.02 -9.63
N SER A 354 9.86 17.89 -9.57
CA SER A 354 10.83 18.96 -9.73
C SER A 354 11.61 18.78 -11.03
N SER A 355 12.64 19.60 -11.24
CA SER A 355 13.61 19.44 -12.32
C SER A 355 14.36 18.10 -12.27
N GLN A 356 14.41 17.41 -11.12
CA GLN A 356 15.21 16.19 -10.94
C GLN A 356 14.40 14.99 -10.46
N THR A 357 13.35 15.23 -9.67
CA THR A 357 12.63 14.19 -8.93
C THR A 357 11.18 14.09 -9.40
N PHE A 358 10.67 12.86 -9.51
CA PHE A 358 9.24 12.56 -9.66
C PHE A 358 8.77 11.83 -8.39
N CYS A 359 7.57 12.13 -7.90
CA CYS A 359 6.98 11.49 -6.73
C CYS A 359 5.55 11.05 -6.99
N LEU A 360 5.24 9.78 -6.69
CA LEU A 360 3.88 9.30 -6.51
C LEU A 360 3.40 9.73 -5.12
N LEU A 361 2.22 10.35 -5.04
CA LEU A 361 1.61 10.80 -3.79
C LEU A 361 0.37 9.96 -3.47
N SER A 362 0.23 9.53 -2.21
CA SER A 362 -0.99 8.85 -1.76
C SER A 362 -2.21 9.77 -1.65
N GLN A 363 -1.97 11.08 -1.55
CA GLN A 363 -2.97 12.11 -1.33
C GLN A 363 -2.73 13.31 -2.24
N GLY A 364 -3.78 14.11 -2.38
CA GLY A 364 -3.74 15.40 -3.05
C GLY A 364 -3.18 16.51 -2.16
N ARG A 365 -3.51 17.74 -2.54
CA ARG A 365 -3.09 18.96 -1.86
C ARG A 365 -4.30 19.82 -1.45
N THR A 366 -5.05 19.32 -0.47
CA THR A 366 -6.22 20.01 0.15
C THR A 366 -6.05 20.21 1.66
N VAL A 367 -6.92 21.02 2.27
CA VAL A 367 -6.96 21.22 3.73
C VAL A 367 -7.20 19.91 4.47
N LYS A 368 -8.13 19.06 3.99
CA LYS A 368 -8.34 17.74 4.60
C LYS A 368 -7.13 16.84 4.43
N ASP A 369 -6.44 16.88 3.30
CA ASP A 369 -5.24 16.05 3.07
C ASP A 369 -4.09 16.40 4.03
N GLN A 370 -3.98 17.66 4.49
CA GLN A 370 -2.98 18.01 5.52
C GLN A 370 -3.22 17.27 6.85
N ARG A 371 -4.47 16.88 7.12
CA ARG A 371 -4.94 16.21 8.34
C ARG A 371 -4.98 14.69 8.23
N LYS A 372 -4.65 14.11 7.07
CA LYS A 372 -4.62 12.66 6.85
C LYS A 372 -3.23 12.08 7.07
N HIS A 373 -3.17 10.78 7.35
CA HIS A 373 -1.93 10.06 7.12
C HIS A 373 -1.65 9.94 5.62
N GLY A 374 -0.38 10.01 5.25
CA GLY A 374 0.00 9.97 3.84
C GLY A 374 1.41 9.46 3.62
N MET A 375 1.67 9.08 2.38
CA MET A 375 2.94 8.55 1.92
C MET A 375 3.27 9.10 0.53
N ALA A 376 4.56 9.28 0.27
CA ALA A 376 5.08 9.54 -1.06
C ALA A 376 6.29 8.64 -1.37
N THR A 377 6.36 8.18 -2.61
CA THR A 377 7.51 7.46 -3.16
C THR A 377 8.12 8.31 -4.27
N CYS A 378 9.31 8.86 -4.00
CA CYS A 378 10.03 9.75 -4.89
C CYS A 378 11.23 9.07 -5.55
N VAL A 379 11.52 9.41 -6.80
CA VAL A 379 12.57 8.83 -7.62
C VAL A 379 13.18 9.85 -8.56
N ALA A 380 14.50 9.81 -8.73
CA ALA A 380 15.20 10.61 -9.75
C ALA A 380 15.12 9.93 -11.14
N SER A 381 13.91 9.73 -11.67
CA SER A 381 13.68 9.11 -12.99
C SER A 381 13.48 10.16 -14.09
N LYS A 382 14.37 10.16 -15.08
CA LYS A 382 14.21 11.01 -16.29
C LYS A 382 12.99 10.59 -17.12
N LYS A 383 12.72 9.28 -17.23
CA LYS A 383 11.59 8.74 -18.00
C LYS A 383 10.27 9.14 -17.37
N ALA A 384 10.10 8.95 -16.05
CA ALA A 384 8.90 9.39 -15.34
C ALA A 384 8.69 10.90 -15.47
N ARG A 385 9.72 11.71 -15.24
CA ARG A 385 9.59 13.17 -15.42
C ARG A 385 9.21 13.56 -16.85
N LYS A 386 9.78 12.91 -17.88
CA LYS A 386 9.38 13.18 -19.27
C LYS A 386 7.91 12.82 -19.51
N SER A 387 7.41 11.73 -18.93
CA SER A 387 6.03 11.29 -19.12
C SER A 387 5.00 12.12 -18.36
N PHE A 388 5.29 12.54 -17.12
CA PHE A 388 4.31 13.23 -16.26
C PHE A 388 4.46 14.75 -16.25
N CYS A 389 5.68 15.26 -16.39
CA CYS A 389 5.97 16.68 -16.13
C CYS A 389 6.20 17.51 -17.38
N SER A 390 6.36 16.89 -18.56
CA SER A 390 6.70 17.60 -19.79
C SER A 390 5.62 18.60 -20.23
N SER A 391 4.35 18.27 -19.97
CA SER A 391 3.20 19.12 -20.25
C SER A 391 3.02 20.26 -19.24
N VAL A 392 3.76 20.23 -18.11
CA VAL A 392 3.69 21.29 -17.09
C VAL A 392 4.56 22.47 -17.52
N THR A 393 3.90 23.61 -17.73
CA THR A 393 4.54 24.87 -18.11
C THR A 393 4.08 26.00 -17.21
N ASN A 394 4.71 27.18 -17.34
CA ASN A 394 4.28 28.39 -16.64
C ASN A 394 2.80 28.76 -16.90
N LYS A 395 2.20 28.29 -17.99
CA LYS A 395 0.79 28.56 -18.32
C LYS A 395 -0.17 27.61 -17.61
N THR A 396 0.26 26.38 -17.34
CA THR A 396 -0.59 25.34 -16.74
C THR A 396 -0.57 25.34 -15.21
N LEU A 397 0.23 26.22 -14.60
CA LEU A 397 0.40 26.32 -13.15
C LEU A 397 -0.46 27.44 -12.57
N GLU A 398 -1.05 27.18 -11.40
CA GLU A 398 -1.48 28.22 -10.48
C GLU A 398 -0.22 28.86 -9.88
N ARG A 399 0.30 29.83 -10.61
CA ARG A 399 1.60 30.40 -10.34
C ARG A 399 1.64 31.26 -9.09
N CYS A 400 2.85 31.28 -8.56
CA CYS A 400 3.44 32.47 -7.98
C CYS A 400 3.79 33.45 -9.12
#